data_AF-A0A2E4KZY9-F1
#
_entry.id   AF-A0A2E4KZY9-F1
#
_cell.length_a   1.000
_cell.length_b   1.000
_cell.length_c   1.000
_cell.angle_alpha   90.00
_cell.angle_beta   90.00
_cell.angle_gamma   90.00
#
_symmetry.space_group_name_H-M   'P 1'
#
loop_
_entity.id
_entity.type
_entity.pdbx_description
1 polymer ?
#
loop_
_entity_poly.entity_id
_entity_poly.type
_entity_poly.pdbx_seq_one_letter_code
_entity_poly.pdbx_strand_id
1 'polypeptide(L)'
;MDAYKRGDYQAAVREWRPLAAQGNARAQLNLGSMYIQGLGVAQSDAEAVKWYRKSAEQGNAKAQYNLGRVYADDHGVAQSDTEAVKWYRMAAE
;
A
#
# COMPACT_ATOMS: atom_id res chain seq x y z
N MET A 1 10.30 -12.81 -2.19
CA MET A 1 9.45 -12.85 -0.97
C MET A 1 10.18 -13.38 0.25
N ASP A 2 11.21 -14.21 0.08
CA ASP A 2 11.97 -14.74 1.21
C ASP A 2 12.75 -13.66 1.96
N ALA A 3 13.15 -12.58 1.29
CA ALA A 3 13.80 -11.43 1.93
C ALA A 3 12.93 -10.80 3.04
N TYR A 4 11.65 -10.53 2.78
CA TYR A 4 10.73 -9.96 3.78
C TYR A 4 10.54 -10.89 4.98
N LYS A 5 10.40 -12.19 4.74
CA LYS A 5 10.24 -13.20 5.81
C LYS A 5 11.49 -13.33 6.68
N ARG A 6 12.67 -13.01 6.13
CA ARG A 6 13.96 -12.98 6.84
C ARG A 6 14.24 -11.64 7.53
N GLY A 7 13.33 -10.66 7.43
CA GLY A 7 13.54 -9.31 7.97
C GLY A 7 14.47 -8.42 7.13
N ASP A 8 14.92 -8.89 5.95
CA ASP A 8 15.70 -8.07 5.03
C ASP A 8 14.76 -7.22 4.17
N TYR A 9 14.30 -6.13 4.78
CA TYR A 9 13.35 -5.21 4.17
C TYR A 9 13.93 -4.44 2.99
N GLN A 10 15.24 -4.14 3.00
CA GLN A 10 15.88 -3.47 1.87
C GLN A 10 15.92 -4.37 0.63
N ALA A 11 16.28 -5.64 0.79
CA ALA A 11 16.21 -6.59 -0.32
C ALA A 11 14.76 -6.82 -0.77
N ALA A 12 13.80 -6.90 0.15
CA ALA A 12 12.38 -7.02 -0.20
C ALA A 12 11.87 -5.85 -1.05
N VAL A 13 12.25 -4.60 -0.71
CA VAL A 13 11.93 -3.42 -1.52
C VAL A 13 12.56 -3.53 -2.90
N ARG A 14 13.83 -3.93 -3.00
CA ARG A 14 14.53 -4.11 -4.29
C ARG A 14 13.88 -5.17 -5.17
N GLU A 15 13.37 -6.26 -4.57
CA GLU A 15 12.62 -7.30 -5.28
C GLU A 15 11.25 -6.79 -5.77
N TRP A 16 10.50 -6.07 -4.93
CA TRP A 16 9.12 -5.68 -5.23
C TRP A 16 9.00 -4.44 -6.11
N ARG A 17 9.97 -3.51 -6.07
CA ARG A 17 9.93 -2.27 -6.85
C ARG A 17 9.75 -2.49 -8.36
N PRO A 18 10.54 -3.35 -9.05
CA PRO A 18 10.32 -3.60 -10.48
C PRO A 18 8.98 -4.30 -10.75
N LEU A 19 8.58 -5.26 -9.92
CA LEU A 19 7.29 -5.95 -10.08
C LEU A 19 6.10 -5.01 -9.93
N ALA A 20 6.14 -4.12 -8.94
CA ALA A 20 5.11 -3.12 -8.71
C ALA A 20 5.04 -2.11 -9.86
N ALA A 21 6.20 -1.72 -10.41
CA ALA A 21 6.29 -0.87 -11.60
C ALA A 21 5.69 -1.54 -12.85
N GLN A 22 5.77 -2.88 -12.95
CA GLN A 22 5.12 -3.68 -14.00
C GLN A 22 3.63 -3.95 -13.75
N GLY A 23 3.04 -3.34 -12.73
CA GLY A 23 1.60 -3.46 -12.47
C GLY A 23 1.22 -4.59 -11.51
N ASN A 24 2.16 -5.36 -10.96
CA ASN A 24 1.80 -6.47 -10.06
C ASN A 24 1.11 -5.96 -8.78
N ALA A 25 -0.21 -6.18 -8.67
CA ALA A 25 -1.02 -5.67 -7.57
C ALA A 25 -0.52 -6.09 -6.18
N ARG A 26 0.01 -7.31 -6.03
CA ARG A 26 0.55 -7.80 -4.74
C ARG A 26 1.86 -7.09 -4.38
N ALA A 27 2.74 -6.86 -5.34
CA ALA A 27 3.97 -6.10 -5.12
C ALA A 27 3.66 -4.63 -4.77
N GLN A 28 2.67 -4.03 -5.43
CA GLN A 28 2.20 -2.68 -5.11
C GLN A 28 1.62 -2.59 -3.69
N LEU A 29 0.76 -3.54 -3.29
CA LEU A 29 0.23 -3.63 -1.93
C LEU A 29 1.37 -3.76 -0.90
N ASN A 30 2.36 -4.60 -1.19
CA ASN A 30 3.48 -4.81 -0.29
C ASN A 30 4.33 -3.54 -0.16
N LEU A 31 4.69 -2.88 -1.28
CA LEU A 31 5.42 -1.61 -1.25
C LEU A 31 4.67 -0.52 -0.49
N GLY A 32 3.36 -0.40 -0.70
CA GLY A 32 2.55 0.55 0.07
C GLY A 32 2.65 0.31 1.57
N SER A 33 2.63 -0.97 1.99
CA SER A 33 2.82 -1.34 3.40
C SER A 33 4.22 -1.05 3.92
N MET A 34 5.26 -1.19 3.08
CA MET A 34 6.63 -0.86 3.46
C MET A 34 6.80 0.65 3.67
N TYR A 35 6.15 1.47 2.83
CA TYR A 35 6.15 2.93 2.98
C TYR A 35 5.36 3.42 4.20
N ILE A 36 4.22 2.81 4.56
CA ILE A 36 3.52 3.13 5.82
C ILE A 36 4.37 2.83 7.05
N GLN A 37 5.09 1.71 7.03
CA GLN A 37 5.83 1.23 8.21
C GLN A 37 7.30 1.67 8.25
N GLY A 38 7.79 2.37 7.22
CA GLY A 38 9.20 2.72 7.10
C GLY A 38 10.15 1.52 7.00
N LEU A 39 9.68 0.40 6.43
CA LEU A 39 10.46 -0.84 6.35
C LEU A 39 11.33 -0.82 5.09
N GLY A 40 12.66 -0.75 5.26
CA GLY A 40 13.60 -0.77 4.14
C GLY A 40 13.55 0.46 3.21
N VAL A 41 12.63 1.39 3.47
CA VAL A 41 12.46 2.71 2.83
C VAL A 41 12.12 3.74 3.91
N ALA A 42 12.35 5.02 3.63
CA ALA A 42 11.84 6.09 4.48
C ALA A 42 10.31 6.02 4.52
N GLN A 43 9.72 6.16 5.71
CA GLN A 43 8.28 6.19 5.88
C GLN A 43 7.67 7.34 5.07
N SER A 44 6.60 7.06 4.32
CA SER A 44 5.90 8.07 3.54
C SER A 44 4.47 7.62 3.24
N ASP A 45 3.51 8.25 3.89
CA ASP A 45 2.10 7.93 3.70
C ASP A 45 1.61 8.31 2.30
N ALA A 46 2.16 9.39 1.73
CA ALA A 46 1.89 9.79 0.35
C ALA A 46 2.35 8.74 -0.68
N GLU A 47 3.55 8.15 -0.52
CA GLU A 47 3.99 7.05 -1.39
C GLU A 47 3.17 5.79 -1.14
N ALA A 48 2.81 5.50 0.12
CA ALA A 48 1.94 4.38 0.43
C ALA A 48 0.58 4.48 -0.27
N VAL A 49 -0.08 5.63 -0.21
CA VAL A 49 -1.35 5.90 -0.92
C VAL A 49 -1.20 5.64 -2.41
N LYS A 50 -0.13 6.12 -3.05
CA LYS A 50 0.10 5.88 -4.49
C LYS A 50 0.15 4.40 -4.82
N TRP A 51 0.88 3.61 -4.04
CA TRP A 51 1.03 2.18 -4.27
C TRP A 51 -0.24 1.39 -3.92
N TYR A 52 -0.90 1.72 -2.81
CA TYR A 52 -2.18 1.12 -2.47
C TYR A 52 -3.25 1.42 -3.50
N ARG A 53 -3.35 2.66 -3.99
CA ARG A 53 -4.30 3.02 -5.04
C ARG A 53 -4.11 2.20 -6.31
N LYS A 54 -2.87 2.08 -6.81
CA LYS A 54 -2.59 1.24 -7.99
C LYS A 54 -3.01 -0.23 -7.81
N SER A 55 -2.85 -0.76 -6.60
CA SER A 55 -3.27 -2.13 -6.27
C SER A 55 -4.79 -2.24 -6.12
N ALA A 56 -5.41 -1.25 -5.48
CA ALA A 56 -6.84 -1.17 -5.20
C ALA A 56 -7.68 -1.00 -6.48
N GLU A 57 -7.19 -0.21 -7.44
CA GLU A 57 -7.79 -0.02 -8.78
C GLU A 57 -7.81 -1.32 -9.60
N GLN A 58 -6.96 -2.30 -9.26
CA GLN A 58 -6.96 -3.64 -9.86
C GLN A 58 -7.86 -4.64 -9.12
N GLY A 59 -8.69 -4.18 -8.19
CA GLY A 59 -9.59 -5.04 -7.42
C GLY A 59 -8.93 -5.73 -6.23
N ASN A 60 -7.74 -5.31 -5.79
CA ASN A 60 -7.13 -5.89 -4.59
C ASN A 60 -7.85 -5.40 -3.33
N ALA A 61 -8.76 -6.22 -2.79
CA ALA A 61 -9.57 -5.90 -1.60
C ALA A 61 -8.72 -5.48 -0.38
N LYS A 62 -7.54 -6.09 -0.18
CA LYS A 62 -6.66 -5.71 0.93
C LYS A 62 -6.05 -4.32 0.73
N ALA A 63 -5.72 -3.95 -0.51
CA ALA A 63 -5.24 -2.61 -0.82
C ALA A 63 -6.36 -1.57 -0.72
N GLN A 64 -7.58 -1.90 -1.14
CA GLN A 64 -8.76 -1.05 -0.96
C GLN A 64 -9.02 -0.80 0.53
N TYR A 65 -9.01 -1.84 1.36
CA TYR A 65 -9.15 -1.70 2.81
C TYR A 65 -8.06 -0.81 3.42
N ASN A 66 -6.79 -1.06 3.06
CA ASN A 66 -5.68 -0.25 3.56
C ASN A 66 -5.76 1.20 3.10
N LEU A 67 -6.23 1.46 1.89
CA LEU A 67 -6.44 2.81 1.38
C LEU A 67 -7.58 3.52 2.13
N GLY A 68 -8.66 2.79 2.43
CA GLY A 68 -9.73 3.29 3.28
C GLY A 68 -9.24 3.69 4.67
N ARG A 69 -8.34 2.89 5.25
CA ARG A 69 -7.68 3.20 6.54
C ARG A 69 -6.84 4.46 6.46
N VAL A 70 -6.00 4.60 5.44
CA VAL A 70 -5.13 5.77 5.31
C VAL A 70 -5.94 7.07 5.13
N TYR A 71 -7.12 7.02 4.52
CA TYR A 71 -8.01 8.20 4.42
C TYR A 71 -8.84 8.47 5.68
N ALA A 72 -9.07 7.45 6.51
CA ALA A 72 -9.80 7.57 7.77
C ALA A 72 -8.89 8.04 8.93
N ASP A 73 -7.61 7.67 8.88
CA ASP A 73 -6.60 8.03 9.89
C ASP A 73 -5.85 9.30 9.48
N ASP A 74 -5.32 10.04 10.47
CA ASP A 74 -4.53 11.27 10.29
C ASP A 74 -3.06 10.98 9.87
N HIS A 75 -2.85 10.01 8.98
CA HIS A 75 -1.54 9.54 8.52
C HIS A 75 -0.95 10.47 7.44
N GLY A 76 -0.85 11.79 7.70
CA GLY A 76 -0.10 12.71 6.84
C GLY A 76 -0.63 12.91 5.41
N VAL A 77 -1.80 12.37 5.08
CA VAL A 77 -2.59 12.65 3.89
C VAL A 77 -3.86 13.39 4.33
N ALA A 78 -4.42 14.24 3.46
CA ALA A 78 -5.66 14.92 3.78
C ALA A 78 -6.76 13.88 4.10
N GLN A 79 -7.20 13.86 5.36
CA GLN A 79 -8.28 12.99 5.81
C GLN A 79 -9.51 13.20 4.94
N SER A 80 -10.16 12.10 4.57
CA SER A 80 -11.39 12.15 3.80
C SER A 80 -12.25 10.94 4.10
N ASP A 81 -13.23 11.12 4.99
CA ASP A 81 -14.20 10.09 5.34
C ASP A 81 -14.96 9.58 4.10
N THR A 82 -15.21 10.46 3.13
CA THR A 82 -15.83 10.11 1.85
C THR A 82 -14.98 9.11 1.05
N GLU A 83 -13.68 9.38 0.90
CA GLU A 83 -12.78 8.44 0.23
C GLU A 83 -12.61 7.16 1.06
N ALA A 84 -12.53 7.25 2.38
CA ALA A 84 -12.45 6.09 3.26
C ALA A 84 -13.64 5.14 3.06
N VAL A 85 -14.87 5.66 3.15
CA VAL A 85 -16.10 4.88 2.95
C VAL A 85 -16.15 4.26 1.55
N LYS A 86 -15.74 5.00 0.52
CA LYS A 86 -15.68 4.48 -0.85
C LYS A 86 -14.76 3.26 -0.95
N TRP A 87 -13.53 3.37 -0.46
CA TRP A 87 -12.56 2.27 -0.55
C TRP A 87 -12.94 1.09 0.35
N TYR A 88 -13.53 1.33 1.52
CA TYR A 88 -14.05 0.25 2.36
C TYR A 88 -15.22 -0.49 1.72
N ARG A 89 -16.12 0.22 1.04
CA ARG A 89 -17.23 -0.42 0.31
C ARG A 89 -16.69 -1.32 -0.79
N MET A 90 -15.76 -0.84 -1.60
CA MET A 90 -15.12 -1.63 -2.65
C MET A 90 -14.42 -2.88 -2.10
N ALA A 91 -13.80 -2.78 -0.92
CA ALA A 91 -13.14 -3.92 -0.27
C ALA A 91 -14.11 -5.03 0.20
N ALA A 92 -15.40 -4.72 0.31
CA ALA A 92 -16.45 -5.63 0.79
C ALA A 92 -17.36 -6.17 -0.32
N GLU A 93 -17.18 -5.72 -1.57
CA GLU A 93 -17.85 -6.21 -2.78
C GLU A 93 -17.20 -7.51 -3.30
#